data_AF-A0A815T4V6-F1
#
_entry.id   AF-A0A815T4V6-F1
#
_cell.length_a   1.000
_cell.length_b   1.000
_cell.length_c   1.000
_cell.angle_alpha   90.00
_cell.angle_beta   90.00
_cell.angle_gamma   90.00
#
_symmetry.space_group_name_H-M   'P 1'
#
loop_
_entity.id
_entity.type
_entity.pdbx_description
1 polymer ?
#
loop_
_entity_poly.entity_id
_entity_poly.type
_entity_poly.pdbx_seq_one_letter_code
_entity_poly.pdbx_strand_id
1 'polypeptide(L)'
;MVWRFIMNQAWIISRRFRAIKQQFDQVFLGTVVEPSRATECANYVNENMGFAVSKLYINKYFDKNARLESLAMIENIRNQFIDIINQSTWMDSVSKRKAIEKYNFNSSFMRNVLLVLKLKPKKNLQALRELVDRQEWMGYSPTIVNAFYNPSFNDISFPAGILQTPFFHKDAP
;
A
#
# COMPACT_ATOMS: atom_id res chain seq x y z
N MET A 1 4.01 -27.27 -14.44
CA MET A 1 2.89 -26.33 -14.20
C MET A 1 1.95 -26.81 -13.08
N VAL A 2 1.50 -28.07 -13.10
CA VAL A 2 0.57 -28.66 -12.10
C VAL A 2 1.00 -28.43 -10.64
N TRP A 3 2.27 -28.68 -10.30
CA TRP A 3 2.81 -28.47 -8.96
C TRP A 3 2.61 -27.04 -8.43
N ARG A 4 2.94 -26.02 -9.24
CA ARG A 4 2.80 -24.61 -8.84
C ARG A 4 1.34 -24.24 -8.57
N PHE A 5 0.42 -24.80 -9.34
CA PHE A 5 -1.00 -24.58 -9.10
C PHE A 5 -1.43 -25.23 -7.77
N ILE A 6 -1.13 -26.50 -7.57
CA ILE A 6 -1.50 -27.24 -6.35
C ILE A 6 -0.91 -26.58 -5.10
N MET A 7 0.36 -26.18 -5.12
CA MET A 7 1.00 -25.49 -3.99
C MET A 7 0.32 -24.16 -3.63
N ASN A 8 -0.13 -23.40 -4.63
CA ASN A 8 -0.86 -22.16 -4.39
C ASN A 8 -2.30 -22.38 -3.90
N GLN A 9 -2.94 -23.51 -4.22
CA GLN A 9 -4.30 -23.84 -3.78
C GLN A 9 -4.35 -24.64 -2.47
N ALA A 10 -3.21 -25.05 -1.93
CA ALA A 10 -3.15 -25.94 -0.77
C ALA A 10 -3.84 -25.38 0.49
N TRP A 11 -3.99 -24.05 0.62
CA TRP A 11 -4.60 -23.39 1.77
C TRP A 11 -6.15 -23.42 1.81
N ILE A 12 -6.82 -23.66 0.68
CA ILE A 12 -8.30 -23.75 0.60
C ILE A 12 -8.84 -25.18 0.68
N ILE A 13 -7.96 -26.18 0.62
CA ILE A 13 -8.34 -27.59 0.62
C ILE A 13 -8.22 -28.21 2.03
N SER A 14 -8.51 -29.50 2.11
CA SER A 14 -8.63 -30.21 3.40
C SER A 14 -7.35 -30.15 4.23
N ARG A 15 -7.52 -30.28 5.56
CA ARG A 15 -6.43 -30.19 6.56
C ARG A 15 -5.22 -31.05 6.22
N ARG A 16 -5.41 -32.23 5.61
CA ARG A 16 -4.30 -33.12 5.23
C ARG A 16 -3.30 -32.44 4.29
N PHE A 17 -3.78 -31.65 3.33
CA PHE A 17 -2.92 -30.98 2.36
C PHE A 17 -2.27 -29.74 2.95
N ARG A 18 -3.01 -29.01 3.79
CA ARG A 18 -2.45 -27.88 4.57
C ARG A 18 -1.33 -28.34 5.50
N ALA A 19 -1.50 -29.47 6.18
CA ALA A 19 -0.47 -30.06 7.02
C ALA A 19 0.81 -30.42 6.24
N ILE A 20 0.67 -30.96 5.02
CA ILE A 20 1.82 -31.24 4.14
C ILE A 20 2.50 -29.92 3.72
N LYS A 21 1.73 -28.89 3.36
CA LYS A 21 2.27 -27.57 3.04
C LYS A 21 2.97 -26.94 4.25
N GLN A 22 2.46 -27.11 5.46
CA GLN A 22 3.09 -26.60 6.68
C GLN A 22 4.47 -27.21 6.92
N GLN A 23 4.69 -28.49 6.58
CA GLN A 23 6.02 -29.10 6.66
C GLN A 23 7.01 -28.41 5.71
N PHE A 24 6.56 -28.02 4.52
CA PHE A 24 7.37 -27.25 3.60
C PHE A 24 7.62 -25.83 4.15
N ASP A 25 6.59 -25.15 4.65
CA ASP A 25 6.69 -23.79 5.20
C ASP A 25 7.53 -23.74 6.50
N GLN A 26 7.63 -24.83 7.26
CA GLN A 26 8.54 -24.98 8.39
C GLN A 26 10.00 -24.86 7.96
N VAL A 27 10.37 -25.53 6.86
CA VAL A 27 11.74 -25.47 6.35
C VAL A 27 12.00 -24.16 5.61
N PHE A 28 11.03 -23.68 4.83
CA PHE A 28 11.20 -22.50 3.98
C PHE A 28 11.11 -21.17 4.74
N LEU A 29 10.16 -21.05 5.69
CA LEU A 29 9.89 -19.82 6.43
C LEU A 29 10.27 -19.91 7.93
N GLY A 30 10.61 -21.10 8.44
CA GLY A 30 10.85 -21.30 9.87
C GLY A 30 9.57 -21.33 10.73
N THR A 31 8.39 -21.32 10.12
CA THR A 31 7.12 -21.24 10.85
C THR A 31 6.74 -22.58 11.47
N VAL A 32 6.53 -22.65 12.78
CA VAL A 32 6.27 -23.93 13.47
C VAL A 32 4.78 -24.31 13.45
N VAL A 33 3.89 -23.32 13.41
CA VAL A 33 2.44 -23.51 13.52
C VAL A 33 1.72 -22.81 12.36
N GLU A 34 0.68 -23.46 11.85
CA GLU A 34 -0.20 -22.89 10.84
C GLU A 34 -0.94 -21.65 11.39
N PRO A 35 -1.08 -20.57 10.62
CA PRO A 35 -1.90 -19.42 11.01
C PRO A 35 -3.34 -19.83 11.34
N SER A 36 -4.00 -19.04 12.20
CA SER A 36 -5.42 -19.29 12.49
C SER A 36 -6.27 -19.12 11.23
N ARG A 37 -7.30 -19.96 11.08
CA ARG A 37 -8.24 -19.85 9.94
C ARG A 37 -8.90 -18.48 9.84
N ALA A 38 -9.19 -17.84 10.97
CA ALA A 38 -9.75 -16.50 11.00
C ALA A 38 -8.78 -15.47 10.40
N THR A 39 -7.49 -15.57 10.74
CA THR A 39 -6.43 -14.72 10.17
C THR A 39 -6.29 -14.92 8.67
N GLU A 40 -6.26 -16.18 8.21
CA GLU A 40 -6.19 -16.49 6.77
C GLU A 40 -7.38 -15.92 6.00
N CYS A 41 -8.59 -16.10 6.50
CA CYS A 41 -9.80 -15.58 5.87
C CYS A 41 -9.81 -14.04 5.85
N ALA A 42 -9.41 -13.39 6.94
CA ALA A 42 -9.33 -11.93 7.00
C ALA A 42 -8.32 -11.37 5.98
N ASN A 43 -7.14 -11.99 5.88
CA ASN A 43 -6.12 -11.61 4.91
C ASN A 43 -6.61 -11.80 3.47
N TYR A 44 -7.23 -12.95 3.18
CA TYR A 44 -7.76 -13.24 1.85
C TYR A 44 -8.80 -12.21 1.39
N VAL A 45 -9.75 -11.83 2.27
CA VAL A 45 -10.74 -10.80 1.96
C VAL A 45 -10.07 -9.43 1.78
N ASN A 46 -9.05 -9.10 2.59
CA ASN A 46 -8.30 -7.86 2.44
C ASN A 46 -7.49 -7.78 1.13
N GLU A 47 -6.95 -8.89 0.66
CA GLU A 47 -6.22 -8.94 -0.62
C GLU A 47 -7.14 -8.77 -1.83
N ASN A 48 -8.34 -9.36 -1.78
CA ASN A 48 -9.28 -9.34 -2.90
C ASN A 48 -10.19 -8.11 -2.88
N MET A 49 -10.56 -7.62 -1.69
CA MET A 49 -11.52 -6.54 -1.47
C MET A 49 -10.98 -5.44 -0.56
N GLY A 50 -9.67 -5.19 -0.62
CA GLY A 50 -8.96 -4.30 0.29
C GLY A 50 -9.59 -2.92 0.46
N PHE A 51 -10.07 -2.28 -0.61
CA PHE A 51 -10.73 -0.98 -0.51
C PHE A 51 -12.07 -1.02 0.24
N ALA A 52 -12.86 -2.08 0.06
CA ALA A 52 -14.13 -2.24 0.76
C ALA A 52 -13.90 -2.49 2.27
N VAL A 53 -12.97 -3.38 2.60
CA VAL A 53 -12.54 -3.64 3.98
C VAL A 53 -11.93 -2.39 4.61
N SER A 54 -11.11 -1.67 3.84
CA SER A 54 -10.48 -0.42 4.29
C SER A 54 -11.48 0.68 4.60
N LYS A 55 -12.56 0.80 3.83
CA LYS A 55 -13.62 1.76 4.15
C LYS A 55 -14.23 1.48 5.53
N LEU A 56 -14.45 0.20 5.87
CA LEU A 56 -14.94 -0.19 7.19
C LEU A 56 -13.91 0.10 8.29
N TYR A 57 -12.64 -0.21 8.03
CA TYR A 57 -11.54 0.05 8.95
C TYR A 57 -11.36 1.55 9.25
N ILE A 58 -11.27 2.38 8.21
CA ILE A 58 -11.11 3.84 8.30
C ILE A 58 -12.27 4.44 9.09
N ASN A 59 -13.51 4.09 8.77
CA ASN A 59 -14.68 4.60 9.48
C ASN A 59 -14.68 4.24 10.98
N LYS A 60 -14.06 3.12 11.36
CA LYS A 60 -14.05 2.64 12.74
C LYS A 60 -12.86 3.16 13.54
N TYR A 61 -11.69 3.29 12.92
CA TYR A 61 -10.43 3.50 13.64
C TYR A 61 -9.67 4.76 13.23
N PHE A 62 -9.99 5.39 12.11
CA PHE A 62 -9.24 6.55 11.62
C PHE A 62 -10.05 7.84 11.84
N ASP A 63 -9.67 8.62 12.85
CA ASP A 63 -10.31 9.91 13.14
C ASP A 63 -9.99 10.95 12.05
N LYS A 64 -10.92 11.89 11.83
CA LYS A 64 -10.74 13.01 10.90
C LYS A 64 -9.58 13.91 11.30
N ASN A 65 -9.27 14.05 12.59
CA ASN A 65 -8.15 14.87 13.07
C ASN A 65 -6.80 14.23 12.73
N ALA A 66 -6.65 12.92 12.98
CA ALA A 66 -5.45 12.15 12.63
C ALA A 66 -5.10 12.29 11.13
N ARG A 67 -6.12 12.41 10.28
CA ARG A 67 -5.93 12.69 8.85
C ARG A 67 -5.30 14.04 8.59
N LEU A 68 -5.80 15.12 9.20
CA LEU A 68 -5.30 16.48 8.97
C LEU A 68 -3.85 16.59 9.43
N GLU A 69 -3.53 15.98 10.57
CA GLU A 69 -2.18 15.94 11.13
C GLU A 69 -1.22 15.14 10.23
N SER A 70 -1.66 13.99 9.71
CA SER A 70 -0.88 13.20 8.75
C SER A 70 -0.57 14.00 7.48
N LEU A 71 -1.53 14.78 6.99
CA LEU A 71 -1.32 15.67 5.84
C LEU A 71 -0.31 16.77 6.17
N ALA A 72 -0.40 17.39 7.35
CA ALA A 72 0.56 18.39 7.80
C ALA A 72 1.99 17.82 7.93
N MET A 73 2.13 16.59 8.46
CA MET A 73 3.42 15.91 8.53
C MET A 73 4.02 15.69 7.14
N ILE A 74 3.21 15.24 6.18
CA ILE A 74 3.66 15.04 4.79
C ILE A 74 4.10 16.37 4.18
N GLU A 75 3.36 17.47 4.39
CA GLU A 75 3.75 18.82 3.96
C GLU A 75 5.07 19.27 4.58
N ASN A 76 5.29 19.01 5.86
CA ASN A 76 6.52 19.40 6.56
C ASN A 76 7.75 18.64 6.02
N ILE A 77 7.64 17.32 5.85
CA ILE A 77 8.71 16.50 5.24
C ILE A 77 9.00 16.99 3.83
N ARG A 78 7.95 17.36 3.09
CA ARG A 78 8.04 17.94 1.77
C ARG A 78 8.95 19.18 1.76
N ASN A 79 8.61 20.17 2.58
CA ASN A 79 9.32 21.44 2.61
C ASN A 79 10.78 21.26 3.04
N GLN A 80 11.04 20.43 4.04
CA GLN A 80 12.40 20.11 4.47
C GLN A 80 13.24 19.46 3.37
N PHE A 81 12.65 18.63 2.53
CA PHE A 81 13.36 18.02 1.40
C PHE A 81 13.78 19.06 0.35
N ILE A 82 12.95 20.06 0.06
CA ILE A 82 13.32 21.18 -0.81
C ILE A 82 14.51 21.94 -0.22
N ASP A 83 14.47 22.24 1.07
CA ASP A 83 15.54 22.99 1.75
C ASP A 83 16.87 22.25 1.68
N ILE A 84 16.87 20.93 1.89
CA ILE A 84 18.06 20.07 1.74
C ILE A 84 18.60 20.11 0.31
N ILE A 85 17.74 20.04 -0.71
CA ILE A 85 18.17 20.13 -2.12
C ILE A 85 18.85 21.48 -2.38
N ASN A 86 18.27 22.57 -1.87
CA ASN A 86 18.82 23.90 -2.06
C ASN A 86 20.20 24.04 -1.40
N GLN A 87 20.36 23.53 -0.18
CA GLN A 87 21.61 23.59 0.59
C GLN A 87 22.69 22.59 0.12
N SER A 88 22.32 21.58 -0.68
CA SER A 88 23.25 20.57 -1.18
C SER A 88 24.43 21.18 -1.97
N THR A 89 25.67 20.86 -1.59
CA THR A 89 26.88 21.37 -2.26
C THR A 89 27.37 20.49 -3.41
N TRP A 90 26.89 19.24 -3.48
CA TRP A 90 27.37 18.25 -4.47
C TRP A 90 26.55 18.25 -5.77
N MET A 91 25.36 18.88 -5.78
CA MET A 91 24.49 18.95 -6.96
C MET A 91 24.68 20.26 -7.73
N ASP A 92 24.77 20.16 -9.04
CA ASP A 92 24.77 21.33 -9.93
C ASP A 92 23.37 22.01 -10.01
N SER A 93 23.33 23.26 -10.49
CA SER A 93 22.12 24.07 -10.53
C SER A 93 21.03 23.55 -11.49
N VAL A 94 21.40 22.75 -12.49
CA VAL A 94 20.44 22.13 -13.42
C VAL A 94 19.78 20.93 -12.74
N SER A 95 20.56 20.09 -12.08
CA SER A 95 20.11 18.93 -11.31
C SER A 95 19.22 19.34 -10.14
N LYS A 96 19.56 20.42 -9.42
CA LYS A 96 18.70 20.99 -8.36
C LYS A 96 17.33 21.41 -8.89
N ARG A 97 17.28 22.15 -10.00
CA ARG A 97 15.99 22.58 -10.60
C ARG A 97 15.13 21.40 -11.02
N LYS A 98 15.72 20.39 -11.69
CA LYS A 98 14.98 19.18 -12.09
C LYS A 98 14.45 18.38 -10.89
N ALA A 99 15.20 18.34 -9.78
CA ALA A 99 14.75 17.69 -8.56
C ALA A 99 13.52 18.40 -7.95
N ILE A 100 13.52 19.74 -7.95
CA ILE A 100 12.37 20.55 -7.48
C ILE A 100 11.18 20.45 -8.44
N GLU A 101 11.40 20.44 -9.76
CA GLU A 101 10.34 20.25 -10.76
C GLU A 101 9.63 18.91 -10.61
N LYS A 102 10.41 17.83 -10.43
CA LYS A 102 9.87 16.49 -10.16
C LYS A 102 8.95 16.52 -8.94
N TYR A 103 9.35 17.26 -7.91
CA TYR A 103 8.65 17.35 -6.65
C TYR A 103 7.31 18.13 -6.72
N ASN A 104 7.17 19.13 -7.59
CA ASN A 104 5.93 19.92 -7.75
C ASN A 104 4.79 19.17 -8.46
N PHE A 105 4.95 17.88 -8.77
CA PHE A 105 3.92 17.07 -9.40
C PHE A 105 2.81 16.71 -8.40
N ASN A 106 1.64 17.33 -8.57
CA ASN A 106 0.52 17.31 -7.64
C ASN A 106 -0.42 16.11 -7.90
N SER A 107 -0.35 15.02 -7.12
CA SER A 107 -1.33 13.92 -7.15
C SER A 107 -2.40 14.14 -6.08
N SER A 108 -3.56 14.67 -6.50
CA SER A 108 -4.70 14.97 -5.63
C SER A 108 -5.31 13.69 -5.01
N PHE A 109 -5.08 13.55 -3.70
CA PHE A 109 -5.36 12.43 -2.79
C PHE A 109 -6.85 12.03 -2.59
N MET A 110 -7.86 12.69 -3.18
CA MET A 110 -9.24 12.53 -2.65
C MET A 110 -10.45 12.30 -3.56
N ARG A 111 -10.30 12.09 -4.87
CA ARG A 111 -11.48 11.86 -5.74
C ARG A 111 -11.78 10.40 -6.12
N ASN A 112 -10.82 9.49 -6.08
CA ASN A 112 -10.99 8.18 -6.75
C ASN A 112 -11.33 6.98 -5.87
N VAL A 113 -11.59 7.19 -4.58
CA VAL A 113 -12.09 6.13 -3.67
C VAL A 113 -13.44 5.55 -4.14
N LEU A 114 -14.20 6.27 -4.98
CA LEU A 114 -15.51 5.83 -5.48
C LEU A 114 -15.48 5.11 -6.85
N LEU A 115 -14.41 5.25 -7.64
CA LEU A 115 -14.32 4.68 -9.00
C LEU A 115 -13.82 3.22 -9.03
N VAL A 116 -13.15 2.78 -7.97
CA VAL A 116 -12.48 1.47 -7.89
C VAL A 116 -13.46 0.29 -7.71
N LEU A 117 -14.76 0.53 -7.55
CA LEU A 117 -15.77 -0.50 -7.25
C LEU A 117 -16.17 -1.43 -8.42
N LYS A 118 -15.51 -1.39 -9.59
CA LYS A 118 -15.87 -2.27 -10.73
C LYS A 118 -14.67 -2.92 -11.42
N LEU A 119 -14.49 -4.22 -11.15
CA LEU A 119 -14.05 -5.28 -12.10
C LEU A 119 -12.55 -5.39 -12.50
N LYS A 120 -11.70 -5.90 -11.60
CA LYS A 120 -10.23 -6.09 -11.78
C LYS A 120 -9.75 -6.88 -13.03
N PRO A 121 -10.32 -8.03 -13.43
CA PRO A 121 -9.72 -8.82 -14.52
C PRO A 121 -10.04 -8.32 -15.93
N LYS A 122 -11.24 -7.74 -16.13
CA LYS A 122 -11.66 -7.18 -17.43
C LYS A 122 -11.07 -5.78 -17.65
N LYS A 123 -10.90 -5.00 -16.57
CA LYS A 123 -10.28 -3.67 -16.59
C LYS A 123 -8.81 -3.71 -17.02
N ASN A 124 -8.01 -4.66 -16.55
CA ASN A 124 -6.59 -4.73 -16.93
C ASN A 124 -6.35 -4.95 -18.43
N LEU A 125 -7.20 -5.75 -19.09
CA LEU A 125 -7.11 -5.98 -20.54
C LEU A 125 -7.69 -4.81 -21.34
N GLN A 126 -8.73 -4.13 -20.83
CA GLN A 126 -9.31 -2.94 -21.46
C GLN A 126 -8.41 -1.71 -21.33
N ALA A 127 -7.72 -1.57 -20.18
CA ALA A 127 -6.81 -0.48 -19.88
C ALA A 127 -5.59 -0.41 -20.83
N LEU A 128 -5.28 -1.49 -21.57
CA LEU A 128 -4.23 -1.48 -22.59
C LEU A 128 -4.44 -0.43 -23.69
N ARG A 129 -5.68 0.01 -23.91
CA ARG A 129 -6.04 1.02 -24.91
C ARG A 129 -6.52 2.33 -24.30
N GLU A 130 -6.48 2.45 -22.98
CA GLU A 130 -6.92 3.63 -22.25
C GLU A 130 -5.71 4.43 -21.75
N LEU A 131 -5.92 5.72 -21.49
CA LEU A 131 -4.89 6.55 -20.86
C LEU A 131 -4.69 6.10 -19.41
N VAL A 132 -3.44 6.16 -18.94
CA VAL A 132 -3.09 5.77 -17.58
C VAL A 132 -3.79 6.68 -16.57
N ASP A 133 -4.61 6.09 -15.70
CA ASP A 133 -5.23 6.80 -14.57
C ASP A 133 -4.19 7.04 -13.46
N ARG A 134 -3.70 8.28 -13.36
CA ARG A 134 -2.71 8.69 -12.34
C ARG A 134 -3.28 8.78 -10.92
N GLN A 135 -4.57 8.52 -10.73
CA GLN A 135 -5.25 8.56 -9.45
C GLN A 135 -5.50 7.15 -8.88
N GLU A 136 -5.13 6.10 -9.62
CA GLU A 136 -5.18 4.72 -9.15
C GLU A 136 -3.99 4.41 -8.23
N TRP A 137 -4.27 3.91 -7.02
CA TRP A 137 -3.24 3.43 -6.10
C TRP A 137 -2.56 2.19 -6.69
N MET A 138 -1.37 1.81 -6.19
CA MET A 138 -0.64 0.60 -6.64
C MET A 138 -1.39 -0.74 -6.42
N GLY A 139 -2.67 -0.71 -6.05
CA GLY A 139 -3.51 -1.88 -5.82
C GLY A 139 -3.47 -2.41 -4.38
N TYR A 140 -2.79 -1.70 -3.47
CA TYR A 140 -2.71 -2.05 -2.06
C TYR A 140 -3.91 -1.55 -1.25
N SER A 141 -4.31 -2.35 -0.26
CA SER A 141 -5.36 -1.99 0.69
C SER A 141 -4.91 -0.85 1.61
N PRO A 142 -5.72 0.19 1.83
CA PRO A 142 -5.42 1.22 2.83
C PRO A 142 -5.21 0.72 4.27
N THR A 143 -5.58 -0.52 4.61
CA THR A 143 -5.30 -1.13 5.93
C THR A 143 -3.90 -1.72 6.07
N ILE A 144 -3.10 -1.76 4.99
CA ILE A 144 -1.74 -2.29 5.04
C ILE A 144 -0.85 -1.41 5.92
N VAL A 145 -0.03 -2.06 6.74
CA VAL A 145 1.00 -1.42 7.57
C VAL A 145 2.31 -1.38 6.77
N ASN A 146 2.40 -0.46 5.82
CA ASN A 146 3.59 -0.20 5.00
C ASN A 146 3.50 1.18 4.34
N ALA A 147 4.53 1.61 3.62
CA ALA A 147 4.53 2.81 2.77
C ALA A 147 5.19 2.49 1.42
N PHE A 148 4.82 3.21 0.35
CA PHE A 148 5.27 2.88 -1.01
C PHE A 148 5.64 4.13 -1.81
N TYR A 149 6.57 3.99 -2.76
CA TYR A 149 6.91 5.00 -3.76
C TYR A 149 6.70 4.47 -5.19
N ASN A 150 5.95 5.20 -6.01
CA ASN A 150 5.72 4.89 -7.42
C ASN A 150 6.60 5.78 -8.30
N PRO A 151 7.67 5.25 -8.94
CA PRO A 151 8.51 6.07 -9.81
C PRO A 151 7.79 6.54 -11.08
N SER A 152 6.81 5.79 -11.58
CA SER A 152 6.08 6.14 -12.82
C SER A 152 5.12 7.30 -12.62
N PHE A 153 4.59 7.47 -11.40
CA PHE A 153 3.70 8.58 -11.05
C PHE A 153 4.35 9.62 -10.14
N ASN A 154 5.59 9.37 -9.73
CA ASN A 154 6.30 10.14 -8.71
C ASN A 154 5.44 10.38 -7.45
N ASP A 155 4.81 9.32 -6.96
CA ASP A 155 3.86 9.36 -5.85
C ASP A 155 4.40 8.61 -4.65
N ILE A 156 4.19 9.15 -3.44
CA ILE A 156 4.48 8.46 -2.17
C ILE A 156 3.15 8.24 -1.47
N SER A 157 2.84 6.98 -1.18
CA SER A 157 1.56 6.62 -0.56
C SER A 157 1.77 6.13 0.88
N PHE A 158 1.05 6.75 1.82
CA PHE A 158 0.97 6.34 3.23
C PHE A 158 -0.45 5.81 3.52
N PRO A 159 -0.70 4.49 3.45
CA PRO A 159 -1.93 3.85 3.89
C PRO A 159 -2.31 4.21 5.34
N ALA A 160 -3.61 4.19 5.66
CA ALA A 160 -4.07 4.45 7.03
C ALA A 160 -3.49 3.46 8.06
N GLY A 161 -3.20 2.22 7.63
CA GLY A 161 -2.61 1.21 8.50
C GLY A 161 -1.21 1.53 9.04
N ILE A 162 -0.41 2.37 8.38
CA ILE A 162 0.92 2.77 8.91
C ILE A 162 0.84 4.00 9.82
N LEU A 163 -0.26 4.76 9.76
CA LEU A 163 -0.45 6.03 10.48
C LEU A 163 -1.00 5.78 11.90
N GLN A 164 -0.31 4.94 12.65
CA GLN A 164 -0.61 4.58 14.04
C GLN A 164 0.69 4.29 14.79
N THR A 165 0.62 4.20 16.13
CA THR A 165 1.76 3.83 16.99
C THR A 165 2.35 2.48 16.56
N PRO A 166 3.69 2.31 16.54
CA PRO A 166 4.74 3.23 17.00
C PRO A 166 5.19 4.27 15.97
N PHE A 167 4.66 4.24 14.75
CA PHE A 167 5.15 5.07 13.65
C PHE A 167 4.60 6.50 13.70
N PHE A 168 3.35 6.67 14.14
CA PHE A 168 2.71 7.96 14.23
C PHE A 168 1.75 8.01 15.43
N HIS A 169 1.90 9.03 16.27
CA HIS A 169 0.93 9.39 17.29
C HIS A 169 0.99 10.90 17.47
N LYS A 170 -0.17 11.55 17.51
CA LYS A 170 -0.24 13.03 17.54
C LYS A 170 0.46 13.66 18.75
N ASP A 171 0.40 12.96 19.88
CA ASP A 171 0.98 13.39 21.15
C ASP A 171 2.38 12.78 21.39
N ALA A 172 2.94 12.09 20.39
CA ALA A 172 4.33 11.65 20.48
C ALA A 172 5.27 12.88 20.41
N PRO A 173 6.40 12.85 21.14
CA PRO A 173 7.35 13.96 21.19
C PRO A 173 7.96 14.32 19.82
#